data_AF-A0A2V6WUJ9-F1
#
_entry.id   AF-A0A2V6WUJ9-F1
#
_cell.length_a   1.000
_cell.length_b   1.000
_cell.length_c   1.000
_cell.angle_alpha   90.00
_cell.angle_beta   90.00
_cell.angle_gamma   90.00
#
_symmetry.space_group_name_H-M   'P 1'
#
loop_
_entity.id
_entity.type
_entity.pdbx_description
1 polymer ?
#
loop_
_entity_poly.entity_id
_entity_poly.type
_entity_poly.pdbx_seq_one_letter_code
_entity_poly.pdbx_strand_id
1 'polypeptide(L)'
;MTKALALPVVLLALLVLTRPAAAQQPRDPQDVVKQIQGLGWVHGPADANIGGLATITVPKGLSFLDGPNTRKFLELNLNPPRDNHYTLSSQDLSWFAVFYFESAGYVKDDEKLDPDALLKSLQGSDDRANAERKRLSMPAINTVGWHVPPHYDPETKRLEWGVKLRQSDVGTDV
;
A
#
# COMPACT_ATOMS: atom_id res chain seq x y z
N MET A 1 -16.39 42.06 65.37
CA MET A 1 -17.05 41.94 64.06
C MET A 1 -16.05 41.40 63.07
N THR A 2 -16.07 40.10 62.79
CA THR A 2 -15.31 39.49 61.69
C THR A 2 -15.96 38.15 61.36
N LYS A 3 -16.74 38.12 60.28
CA LYS A 3 -17.26 36.89 59.67
C LYS A 3 -16.15 36.33 58.76
N ALA A 4 -15.79 35.07 58.92
CA ALA A 4 -15.01 34.32 57.93
C ALA A 4 -15.93 33.28 57.28
N LEU A 5 -15.97 33.36 55.96
CA LEU A 5 -16.91 32.75 55.03
C LEU A 5 -16.49 31.30 54.75
N ALA A 6 -17.41 30.34 54.91
CA ALA A 6 -17.21 28.96 54.46
C ALA A 6 -17.41 28.89 52.94
N LEU A 7 -16.40 28.40 52.21
CA LEU A 7 -16.47 28.13 50.77
C LEU A 7 -16.99 26.69 50.57
N PRO A 8 -18.06 26.44 49.79
CA PRO A 8 -18.43 25.08 49.44
C PRO A 8 -17.54 24.58 48.29
N VAL A 9 -16.89 23.45 48.51
CA VAL A 9 -16.19 22.67 47.48
C VAL A 9 -17.23 22.13 46.50
N VAL A 10 -17.32 22.71 45.31
CA VAL A 10 -18.08 22.14 44.20
C VAL A 10 -17.18 21.12 43.50
N LEU A 11 -17.46 19.85 43.73
CA LEU A 11 -16.80 18.72 43.09
C LEU A 11 -17.29 18.62 41.64
N LEU A 12 -16.51 19.17 40.70
CA LEU A 12 -16.77 19.05 39.28
C LEU A 12 -16.36 17.64 38.82
N ALA A 13 -17.33 16.75 38.65
CA ALA A 13 -17.09 15.42 38.09
C ALA A 13 -16.70 15.53 36.61
N LEU A 14 -15.40 15.43 36.30
CA LEU A 14 -14.91 15.22 34.94
C LEU A 14 -15.32 13.80 34.49
N LEU A 15 -16.42 13.69 33.76
CA LEU A 15 -16.72 12.51 32.95
C LEU A 15 -15.76 12.51 31.75
N VAL A 16 -14.62 11.84 31.90
CA VAL A 16 -13.77 11.45 30.78
C VAL A 16 -14.55 10.41 29.98
N LEU A 17 -15.25 10.86 28.94
CA LEU A 17 -15.81 9.98 27.91
C LEU A 17 -14.62 9.36 27.17
N THR A 18 -14.15 8.21 27.65
CA THR A 18 -13.28 7.32 26.90
C THR A 18 -14.05 6.87 25.67
N ARG A 19 -13.89 7.59 24.56
CA ARG A 19 -14.34 7.10 23.26
C ARG A 19 -13.59 5.79 23.04
N PRO A 20 -14.26 4.64 22.96
CA PRO A 20 -13.58 3.44 22.53
C PRO A 20 -12.98 3.78 21.17
N ALA A 21 -11.68 3.58 21.02
CA ALA A 21 -11.05 3.55 19.71
C ALA A 21 -11.92 2.60 18.90
N ALA A 22 -12.62 3.12 17.89
CA ALA A 22 -13.46 2.31 17.05
C ALA A 22 -12.53 1.32 16.34
N ALA A 23 -12.37 0.14 16.95
CA ALA A 23 -11.83 -1.01 16.28
C ALA A 23 -12.71 -1.17 15.05
N GLN A 24 -12.12 -0.97 13.87
CA GLN A 24 -12.82 -1.20 12.61
C GLN A 24 -13.44 -2.58 12.71
N GLN A 25 -14.78 -2.67 12.61
CA GLN A 25 -15.45 -3.95 12.60
C GLN A 25 -14.76 -4.83 11.54
N PRO A 26 -14.43 -6.10 11.86
CA PRO A 26 -13.87 -7.00 10.87
C PRO A 26 -14.77 -7.00 9.64
N ARG A 27 -14.20 -6.61 8.48
CA ARG A 27 -14.95 -6.63 7.22
C ARG A 27 -15.29 -8.08 6.90
N ASP A 28 -16.55 -8.36 6.55
CA ASP A 28 -16.93 -9.68 6.06
C ASP A 28 -16.13 -9.97 4.78
N PRO A 29 -15.33 -11.05 4.73
CA PRO A 29 -14.57 -11.43 3.54
C PRO A 29 -15.43 -11.52 2.27
N GLN A 30 -16.68 -11.98 2.38
CA GLN A 30 -17.58 -12.08 1.23
C GLN A 30 -17.96 -10.69 0.70
N ASP A 31 -18.17 -9.73 1.59
CA ASP A 31 -18.48 -8.36 1.21
C ASP A 31 -17.28 -7.64 0.59
N VAL A 32 -16.06 -7.93 1.07
CA VAL A 32 -14.83 -7.43 0.44
C VAL A 32 -14.69 -7.98 -0.98
N VAL A 33 -14.90 -9.29 -1.17
CA VAL A 33 -14.84 -9.91 -2.51
C VAL A 33 -15.88 -9.30 -3.44
N LYS A 34 -17.13 -9.12 -2.99
CA LYS A 34 -18.17 -8.44 -3.78
C LYS A 34 -17.77 -7.01 -4.14
N GLN A 35 -17.19 -6.26 -3.20
CA GLN A 35 -16.70 -4.90 -3.47
C GLN A 35 -15.57 -4.89 -4.49
N ILE A 36 -14.62 -5.83 -4.42
CA ILE A 36 -13.55 -5.97 -5.40
C ILE A 36 -14.12 -6.30 -6.79
N GLN A 37 -15.05 -7.25 -6.86
CA GLN A 37 -15.71 -7.64 -8.11
C GLN A 37 -16.55 -6.50 -8.72
N GLY A 38 -17.12 -5.64 -7.88
CA GLY A 38 -17.91 -4.48 -8.28
C GLY A 38 -17.10 -3.25 -8.70
N LEU A 39 -15.76 -3.31 -8.67
CA LEU A 39 -14.93 -2.24 -9.22
C LEU A 39 -15.09 -2.14 -10.75
N GLY A 40 -14.73 -0.99 -11.31
CA GLY A 40 -14.80 -0.71 -12.75
C GLY A 40 -13.76 -1.48 -13.58
N TRP A 41 -13.83 -2.81 -13.59
CA TRP A 41 -12.94 -3.67 -14.35
C TRP A 41 -13.14 -3.50 -15.86
N VAL A 42 -12.03 -3.30 -16.56
CA VAL A 42 -11.96 -3.40 -18.02
C VAL A 42 -11.41 -4.79 -18.36
N HIS A 43 -12.26 -5.70 -18.83
CA HIS A 43 -11.85 -7.04 -19.22
C HIS A 43 -11.31 -7.07 -20.65
N GLY A 44 -10.15 -7.70 -20.83
CA GLY A 44 -9.58 -7.90 -22.15
C GLY A 44 -10.36 -8.93 -22.98
N PRO A 45 -10.34 -8.84 -24.33
CA PRO A 45 -9.52 -7.92 -25.12
C PRO A 45 -10.10 -6.50 -25.19
N ALA A 46 -9.32 -5.51 -24.77
CA ALA A 46 -9.72 -4.09 -24.78
C ALA A 46 -8.48 -3.19 -24.67
N ASP A 47 -8.60 -1.94 -25.11
CA ASP A 47 -7.62 -0.90 -24.80
C ASP A 47 -8.11 -0.07 -23.61
N ALA A 48 -7.18 0.34 -22.75
CA ALA A 48 -7.46 1.18 -21.59
C ALA A 48 -6.42 2.31 -21.46
N ASN A 49 -6.84 3.42 -20.85
CA ASN A 49 -5.97 4.59 -20.67
C ASN A 49 -5.26 4.54 -19.32
N ILE A 50 -3.95 4.79 -19.36
CA ILE A 50 -3.11 5.05 -18.19
C ILE A 50 -3.10 6.56 -17.98
N GLY A 51 -4.19 7.09 -17.42
CA GLY A 51 -4.39 8.52 -17.24
C GLY A 51 -4.26 9.27 -18.57
N GLY A 52 -3.42 10.30 -18.60
CA GLY A 52 -3.05 11.02 -19.83
C GLY A 52 -1.68 10.65 -20.39
N LEU A 53 -1.08 9.54 -19.96
CA LEU A 53 0.32 9.20 -20.23
C LEU A 53 0.49 8.19 -21.35
N ALA A 54 -0.35 7.15 -21.38
CA ALA A 54 -0.23 6.04 -22.31
C ALA A 54 -1.55 5.29 -22.47
N THR A 55 -1.58 4.38 -23.43
CA THR A 55 -2.65 3.38 -23.61
C THR A 55 -2.04 2.00 -23.41
N ILE A 56 -2.80 1.11 -22.76
CA ILE A 56 -2.44 -0.30 -22.60
C ILE A 56 -3.45 -1.18 -23.32
N THR A 57 -2.96 -2.14 -24.10
CA THR A 57 -3.78 -3.22 -24.64
C THR A 57 -3.88 -4.33 -23.59
N VAL A 58 -5.09 -4.55 -23.09
CA VAL A 58 -5.44 -5.59 -22.14
C VAL A 58 -5.79 -6.86 -22.93
N PRO A 59 -4.96 -7.91 -22.91
CA PRO A 59 -5.23 -9.13 -23.67
C PRO A 59 -6.36 -9.94 -23.03
N LYS A 60 -6.92 -10.88 -23.80
CA LYS A 60 -7.91 -11.84 -23.31
C LYS A 60 -7.39 -12.58 -22.06
N GLY A 61 -8.25 -12.70 -21.05
CA GLY A 61 -7.92 -13.39 -19.79
C GLY A 61 -7.35 -12.47 -18.71
N LEU A 62 -7.03 -11.22 -19.04
CA LEU A 62 -6.64 -10.19 -18.07
C LEU A 62 -7.73 -9.15 -17.88
N SER A 63 -7.61 -8.38 -16.80
CA SER A 63 -8.48 -7.26 -16.47
C SER A 63 -7.66 -6.08 -15.95
N PHE A 64 -8.13 -4.87 -16.20
CA PHE A 64 -7.48 -3.62 -15.83
C PHE A 64 -8.38 -2.76 -14.94
N LEU A 65 -7.77 -2.00 -14.03
CA LEU A 65 -8.40 -0.91 -13.28
C LEU A 65 -7.68 0.41 -13.50
N ASP A 66 -8.47 1.48 -13.65
CA ASP A 66 -7.99 2.85 -13.68
C ASP A 66 -7.47 3.34 -12.30
N GLY A 67 -7.00 4.58 -12.24
CA GLY A 67 -6.46 5.20 -11.02
C GLY A 67 -7.40 5.12 -9.81
N PRO A 68 -8.62 5.69 -9.90
CA PRO A 68 -9.58 5.67 -8.79
C PRO A 68 -9.95 4.25 -8.34
N ASN A 69 -10.19 3.31 -9.26
CA ASN A 69 -10.52 1.94 -8.89
C ASN A 69 -9.32 1.18 -8.33
N THR A 70 -8.11 1.43 -8.82
CA THR A 70 -6.87 0.86 -8.27
C THR A 70 -6.63 1.31 -6.84
N ARG A 71 -6.84 2.61 -6.56
CA ARG A 71 -6.79 3.14 -5.20
C ARG A 71 -7.72 2.34 -4.28
N LYS A 72 -8.97 2.12 -4.71
CA LYS A 72 -9.94 1.36 -3.91
C LYS A 72 -9.56 -0.11 -3.79
N PHE A 73 -9.08 -0.72 -4.86
CA PHE A 73 -8.59 -2.09 -4.88
C PHE A 73 -7.47 -2.32 -3.85
N LEU A 74 -6.53 -1.38 -3.73
CA LEU A 74 -5.47 -1.43 -2.72
C LEU A 74 -6.05 -1.41 -1.30
N GLU A 75 -6.97 -0.50 -0.99
CA GLU A 75 -7.63 -0.44 0.34
C GLU A 75 -8.39 -1.73 0.68
N LEU A 76 -9.08 -2.30 -0.32
CA LEU A 76 -9.81 -3.56 -0.17
C LEU A 76 -8.84 -4.71 0.14
N ASN A 77 -7.69 -4.75 -0.53
CA ASN A 77 -6.62 -5.71 -0.31
C ASN A 77 -5.66 -5.35 0.83
N LEU A 78 -6.04 -4.44 1.75
CA LEU A 78 -5.22 -4.07 2.91
C LEU A 78 -3.82 -3.52 2.53
N ASN A 79 -3.74 -2.84 1.39
CA ASN A 79 -2.57 -2.07 0.97
C ASN A 79 -2.84 -0.56 1.15
N PRO A 80 -1.83 0.24 1.51
CA PRO A 80 -1.98 1.69 1.54
C PRO A 80 -2.44 2.23 0.18
N PRO A 81 -3.45 3.10 0.15
CA PRO A 81 -3.97 3.60 -1.12
C PRO A 81 -2.98 4.54 -1.80
N ARG A 82 -2.92 4.48 -3.13
CA ARG A 82 -2.03 5.29 -3.96
C ARG A 82 -2.80 5.88 -5.13
N ASP A 83 -2.55 7.16 -5.41
CA ASP A 83 -3.09 7.83 -6.59
C ASP A 83 -2.14 7.61 -7.78
N ASN A 84 -2.65 7.76 -9.00
CA ASN A 84 -1.88 7.57 -10.25
C ASN A 84 -1.23 6.18 -10.39
N HIS A 85 -1.82 5.15 -9.77
CA HIS A 85 -1.44 3.76 -9.90
C HIS A 85 -2.55 3.00 -10.64
N TYR A 86 -2.18 1.92 -11.33
CA TYR A 86 -3.08 1.12 -12.16
C TYR A 86 -2.88 -0.35 -11.85
N THR A 87 -3.96 -1.13 -11.89
CA THR A 87 -3.91 -2.58 -11.64
C THR A 87 -4.10 -3.34 -12.95
N LEU A 88 -3.25 -4.33 -13.20
CA LEU A 88 -3.49 -5.41 -14.15
C LEU A 88 -3.62 -6.71 -13.35
N SER A 89 -4.64 -7.51 -13.64
CA SER A 89 -4.91 -8.74 -12.91
C SER A 89 -5.31 -9.86 -13.87
N SER A 90 -5.08 -11.10 -13.48
CA SER A 90 -5.83 -12.22 -14.07
C SER A 90 -7.32 -12.08 -13.76
N GLN A 91 -8.18 -12.58 -14.65
CA GLN A 91 -9.65 -12.53 -14.45
C GLN A 91 -10.12 -13.34 -13.23
N ASP A 92 -9.37 -14.37 -12.84
CA ASP A 92 -9.63 -15.16 -11.62
C ASP A 92 -9.04 -14.53 -10.35
N LEU A 93 -8.38 -13.38 -10.46
CA LEU A 93 -7.69 -12.66 -9.39
C LEU A 93 -6.62 -13.48 -8.65
N SER A 94 -6.11 -14.56 -9.26
CA SER A 94 -5.01 -15.37 -8.69
C SER A 94 -3.69 -14.61 -8.60
N TRP A 95 -3.49 -13.60 -9.45
CA TRP A 95 -2.37 -12.66 -9.35
C TRP A 95 -2.78 -11.29 -9.87
N PHE A 96 -2.09 -10.26 -9.37
CA PHE A 96 -2.19 -8.90 -9.90
C PHE A 96 -0.83 -8.19 -9.86
N ALA A 97 -0.68 -7.19 -10.71
CA ALA A 97 0.42 -6.25 -10.71
C ALA A 97 -0.15 -4.83 -10.55
N VAL A 98 0.53 -4.01 -9.76
CA VAL A 98 0.22 -2.58 -9.62
C VAL A 98 1.40 -1.81 -10.18
N PHE A 99 1.14 -0.91 -11.11
CA PHE A 99 2.16 -0.13 -11.80
C PHE A 99 1.79 1.35 -11.86
N TYR A 100 2.81 2.19 -11.98
CA TYR A 100 2.69 3.64 -12.10
C TYR A 100 3.83 4.16 -12.97
N PHE A 101 3.71 5.39 -13.44
CA PHE A 101 4.76 6.08 -14.17
C PHE A 101 5.42 7.12 -13.27
N GLU A 102 6.74 7.14 -13.28
CA GLU A 102 7.56 8.15 -12.62
C GLU A 102 8.48 8.80 -13.65
N SER A 103 8.40 10.13 -13.78
CA SER A 103 9.23 10.89 -14.72
C SER A 103 10.64 11.15 -14.15
N ALA A 104 11.35 10.09 -13.78
CA ALA A 104 12.66 10.16 -13.11
C ALA A 104 13.85 10.41 -14.06
N GLY A 105 13.65 10.41 -15.38
CA GLY A 105 14.71 10.58 -16.37
C GLY A 105 15.21 9.25 -16.93
N TYR A 106 16.50 9.18 -17.31
CA TYR A 106 17.14 8.01 -17.93
C TYR A 106 18.44 7.66 -17.19
N VAL A 107 18.71 6.36 -17.05
CA VAL A 107 19.94 5.78 -16.50
C VAL A 107 20.73 5.17 -17.64
N LYS A 108 22.03 5.45 -17.75
CA LYS A 108 22.86 4.94 -18.84
C LYS A 108 23.08 3.43 -18.70
N ASP A 109 23.15 2.74 -19.83
CA ASP A 109 23.35 1.29 -19.89
C ASP A 109 24.70 0.81 -19.32
N ASP A 110 25.69 1.70 -19.20
CA ASP A 110 27.02 1.42 -18.66
C ASP A 110 27.12 1.65 -17.13
N GLU A 111 26.04 2.09 -16.50
CA GLU A 111 25.98 2.31 -15.07
C GLU A 111 26.01 0.99 -14.30
N LYS A 112 26.79 0.96 -13.22
CA LYS A 112 26.92 -0.23 -12.37
C LYS A 112 26.10 -0.06 -11.12
N LEU A 113 25.23 -1.02 -10.87
CA LEU A 113 24.46 -1.10 -9.64
C LEU A 113 25.28 -1.78 -8.54
N ASP A 114 25.22 -1.25 -7.33
CA ASP A 114 25.67 -1.92 -6.11
C ASP A 114 24.45 -2.58 -5.45
N PRO A 115 24.31 -3.92 -5.51
CA PRO A 115 23.16 -4.63 -4.95
C PRO A 115 23.00 -4.48 -3.45
N ASP A 116 24.10 -4.36 -2.71
CA ASP A 116 24.07 -4.26 -1.25
C ASP A 116 23.68 -2.85 -0.82
N ALA A 117 24.19 -1.83 -1.52
CA ALA A 117 23.74 -0.45 -1.33
C ALA A 117 22.25 -0.28 -1.66
N LEU A 118 21.77 -0.88 -2.76
CA LEU A 118 20.35 -0.87 -3.12
C LEU A 118 19.51 -1.56 -2.04
N LEU A 119 19.91 -2.74 -1.57
CA LEU A 119 19.19 -3.46 -0.53
C LEU A 119 19.09 -2.62 0.76
N LYS A 120 20.18 -1.98 1.16
CA LYS A 120 20.21 -1.09 2.32
C LYS A 120 19.27 0.11 2.16
N SER A 121 19.19 0.68 0.95
CA SER A 121 18.25 1.76 0.64
C SER A 121 16.79 1.31 0.70
N LEU A 122 16.49 0.10 0.22
CA LEU A 122 15.15 -0.49 0.32
C LEU A 122 14.77 -0.73 1.79
N GLN A 123 15.67 -1.28 2.59
CA GLN A 123 15.48 -1.45 4.04
C GLN A 123 15.21 -0.12 4.75
N GLY A 124 15.98 0.93 4.43
CA GLY A 124 15.75 2.27 5.00
C GLY A 124 14.41 2.90 4.56
N SER A 125 13.82 2.44 3.46
CA SER A 125 12.51 2.91 3.00
C SER A 125 11.34 2.24 3.73
N ASP A 126 11.57 1.09 4.37
CA ASP A 126 10.56 0.36 5.12
C ASP A 126 10.06 1.17 6.32
N ASP A 127 10.91 1.95 6.99
CA ASP A 127 10.54 2.75 8.17
C ASP A 127 9.35 3.68 7.89
N ARG A 128 9.42 4.45 6.80
CA ARG A 128 8.35 5.37 6.40
C ARG A 128 7.09 4.61 6.01
N ALA A 129 7.22 3.50 5.29
CA ALA A 129 6.07 2.69 4.88
C ALA A 129 5.39 2.02 6.08
N ASN A 130 6.17 1.55 7.05
CA ASN A 130 5.69 0.92 8.27
C ASN A 130 5.08 1.92 9.24
N ALA A 131 5.53 3.19 9.26
CA ALA A 131 4.86 4.25 10.00
C ALA A 131 3.41 4.46 9.52
N GLU A 132 3.18 4.46 8.21
CA GLU A 132 1.82 4.56 7.65
C GLU A 132 0.99 3.30 7.92
N ARG A 133 1.59 2.11 7.78
CA ARG A 133 0.93 0.85 8.17
C ARG A 133 0.51 0.87 9.64
N LYS A 134 1.38 1.31 10.56
CA LYS A 134 1.08 1.44 11.98
C LYS A 134 -0.06 2.43 12.24
N ARG A 135 -0.07 3.58 11.55
CA ARG A 135 -1.17 4.55 11.61
C ARG A 135 -2.51 3.93 11.20
N LEU A 136 -2.47 2.97 10.29
CA LEU A 136 -3.62 2.21 9.79
C LEU A 136 -3.88 0.90 10.55
N SER A 137 -3.21 0.67 11.69
CA SER A 137 -3.32 -0.56 12.49
C SER A 137 -2.99 -1.84 11.69
N MET A 138 -2.05 -1.74 10.74
CA MET A 138 -1.57 -2.85 9.93
C MET A 138 -0.21 -3.37 10.44
N PRO A 139 0.04 -4.68 10.31
CA PRO A 139 1.34 -5.26 10.65
C PRO A 139 2.47 -4.68 9.78
N ALA A 140 3.65 -4.53 10.38
CA ALA A 140 4.83 -4.06 9.69
C ALA A 140 5.35 -5.10 8.69
N ILE A 141 5.95 -4.63 7.60
CA ILE A 141 6.63 -5.47 6.60
C ILE A 141 8.05 -4.97 6.45
N ASN A 142 9.02 -5.86 6.57
CA ASN A 142 10.44 -5.55 6.51
C ASN A 142 11.13 -6.32 5.38
N THR A 143 12.00 -5.64 4.67
CA THR A 143 12.88 -6.20 3.65
C THR A 143 14.05 -6.90 4.32
N VAL A 144 14.17 -8.22 4.13
CA VAL A 144 15.18 -9.04 4.83
C VAL A 144 16.31 -9.52 3.91
N GLY A 145 16.21 -9.30 2.60
CA GLY A 145 17.25 -9.65 1.64
C GLY A 145 16.71 -9.86 0.23
N TRP A 146 17.57 -10.37 -0.66
CA TRP A 146 17.19 -10.69 -2.03
C TRP A 146 16.55 -12.10 -2.13
N HIS A 147 15.48 -12.19 -2.92
CA HIS A 147 14.99 -13.43 -3.51
C HIS A 147 15.66 -13.66 -4.87
N VAL A 148 15.67 -12.63 -5.71
CA VAL A 148 16.41 -12.54 -6.97
C VAL A 148 17.27 -11.27 -6.89
N PRO A 149 18.62 -11.38 -6.84
CA PRO A 149 19.49 -10.22 -6.87
C PRO A 149 19.27 -9.39 -8.15
N PRO A 150 19.51 -8.08 -8.12
CA PRO A 150 19.38 -7.23 -9.31
C PRO A 150 20.19 -7.71 -10.50
N HIS A 151 19.55 -7.78 -11.66
CA HIS A 151 20.16 -8.16 -12.92
C HIS A 151 19.68 -7.26 -14.05
N TYR A 152 20.63 -6.68 -14.78
CA TYR A 152 20.36 -5.91 -15.99
C TYR A 152 20.62 -6.76 -17.23
N ASP A 153 19.60 -6.90 -18.07
CA ASP A 153 19.68 -7.52 -19.38
C ASP A 153 19.95 -6.44 -20.45
N PRO A 154 21.13 -6.45 -21.09
CA PRO A 154 21.49 -5.44 -22.09
C PRO A 154 20.78 -5.60 -23.43
N GLU A 155 20.19 -6.77 -23.72
CA GLU A 155 19.43 -7.00 -24.96
C GLU A 155 18.02 -6.41 -24.84
N THR A 156 17.33 -6.71 -23.74
CA THR A 156 15.96 -6.25 -23.50
C THR A 156 15.88 -4.90 -22.80
N LYS A 157 17.03 -4.35 -22.35
CA LYS A 157 17.14 -3.10 -21.57
C LYS A 157 16.30 -3.13 -20.29
N ARG A 158 16.21 -4.30 -19.65
CA ARG A 158 15.43 -4.53 -18.44
C ARG A 158 16.33 -4.73 -17.23
N LEU A 159 16.10 -3.95 -16.18
CA LEU A 159 16.63 -4.22 -14.84
C LEU A 159 15.54 -4.91 -14.02
N GLU A 160 15.81 -6.09 -13.47
CA GLU A 160 14.87 -6.87 -12.67
C GLU A 160 15.48 -7.31 -11.34
N TRP A 161 14.65 -7.39 -10.31
CA TRP A 161 15.03 -7.91 -8.98
C TRP A 161 13.79 -8.39 -8.23
N GLY A 162 14.00 -9.14 -7.15
CA GLY A 162 12.95 -9.55 -6.22
C GLY A 162 13.46 -9.60 -4.79
N VAL A 163 12.70 -9.06 -3.84
CA VAL A 163 13.07 -9.03 -2.42
C VAL A 163 12.35 -10.12 -1.63
N LYS A 164 12.98 -10.57 -0.54
CA LYS A 164 12.35 -11.35 0.53
C LYS A 164 11.79 -10.38 1.56
N LEU A 165 10.53 -10.58 1.93
CA LEU A 165 9.83 -9.78 2.93
C LEU A 165 9.50 -10.62 4.15
N ARG A 166 9.57 -10.01 5.33
CA ARG A 166 9.08 -10.57 6.59
C ARG A 166 8.00 -9.66 7.15
N GLN A 167 6.83 -10.22 7.39
CA GLN A 167 5.76 -9.53 8.11
C GLN A 167 5.93 -9.77 9.62
N SER A 168 5.80 -8.73 10.43
CA SER A 168 5.72 -8.87 11.89
C SER A 168 4.32 -9.28 12.30
N ASP A 169 4.20 -10.02 13.40
CA ASP A 169 2.89 -10.31 13.98
C ASP A 169 2.23 -9.02 14.49
N VAL A 170 0.89 -8.98 14.46
CA VAL A 170 0.14 -7.84 15.00
C VAL A 170 0.28 -7.86 16.53
N GLY A 171 1.04 -6.91 17.09
CA GLY A 171 1.13 -6.69 18.54
C GLY A 171 2.41 -7.14 19.22
N THR A 172 3.44 -7.58 18.48
CA THR A 172 4.78 -7.75 19.04
C THR A 172 5.67 -6.57 18.63
N ASP A 173 5.76 -5.60 19.54
CA ASP A 173 6.88 -4.67 19.55
C ASP A 173 8.15 -5.49 19.79
N VAL A 174 9.05 -5.52 18.79
CA VAL A 174 10.47 -5.86 18.97
C VAL A 174 11.33 -4.70 18.51
#